data_AF-A0A2W6VBP9-F1
#
_entry.id   AF-A0A2W6VBP9-F1
#
_cell.length_a   1.000
_cell.length_b   1.000
_cell.length_c   1.000
_cell.angle_alpha   90.00
_cell.angle_beta   90.00
_cell.angle_gamma   90.00
#
_symmetry.space_group_name_H-M   'P 1'
#
loop_
_entity.id
_entity.type
_entity.pdbx_description
1 polymer ?
#
loop_
_entity_poly.entity_id
_entity_poly.type
_entity_poly.pdbx_seq_one_letter_code
_entity_poly.pdbx_strand_id
1 'polypeptide(L)'
;MQARTDVLWGFVPRLGLERLLSENPQWWRHILALADEMVSVALVGFADLTRHSSEVRAIAVLLRLADCRYRDPPEDLVPEIRISQFDLASMAVMSRNTFNAIMNKLVERHLVEIGYRSIFLKNPSALRSIVHADY
;
A
#
# COMPACT_ATOMS: atom_id res chain seq x y z
N MET A 1 1.76 -9.03 15.12
CA MET A 1 1.44 -9.23 13.70
C MET A 1 0.04 -9.82 13.64
N GLN A 2 -0.90 -9.25 12.87
CA GLN A 2 -2.28 -9.73 12.80
C GLN A 2 -2.66 -9.88 11.32
N ALA A 3 -3.11 -11.07 10.93
CA ALA A 3 -3.61 -11.32 9.58
C ALA A 3 -4.93 -10.58 9.34
N ARG A 4 -5.12 -10.04 8.14
CA ARG A 4 -6.34 -9.31 7.73
C ARG A 4 -7.25 -10.17 6.84
N THR A 5 -6.72 -11.23 6.27
CA THR A 5 -7.39 -12.26 5.47
C THR A 5 -6.93 -13.63 5.95
N ASP A 6 -7.60 -14.70 5.53
CA ASP A 6 -7.10 -16.05 5.74
C ASP A 6 -5.75 -16.22 5.03
N VAL A 7 -4.74 -16.68 5.76
CA VAL A 7 -3.37 -16.84 5.25
C VAL A 7 -2.74 -18.10 5.81
N LEU A 8 -1.95 -18.78 4.99
CA LEU A 8 -1.01 -19.78 5.47
C LEU A 8 0.28 -19.07 5.91
N TRP A 9 0.70 -19.29 7.15
CA TRP A 9 1.89 -18.67 7.70
C TRP A 9 2.95 -19.71 8.02
N GLY A 10 4.17 -19.48 7.52
CA GLY A 10 5.34 -20.31 7.78
C GLY A 10 6.30 -19.63 8.74
N PHE A 11 6.67 -20.33 9.81
CA PHE A 11 7.72 -19.87 10.74
C PHE A 11 9.05 -20.52 10.39
N VAL A 12 10.09 -19.69 10.19
CA VAL A 12 11.47 -20.16 10.02
C VAL A 12 12.30 -19.65 11.19
N PRO A 13 12.76 -20.54 12.08
CA PRO A 13 13.63 -20.14 13.19
C PRO A 13 14.94 -19.55 12.66
N ARG A 14 15.40 -18.45 13.28
CA ARG A 14 16.62 -17.73 12.86
C ARG A 14 17.83 -18.66 12.73
N LEU A 15 18.07 -19.51 13.72
CA LEU A 15 19.20 -20.45 13.69
C LEU A 15 19.09 -21.45 12.51
N GLY A 16 17.89 -21.91 12.19
CA GLY A 16 17.66 -22.80 11.05
C GLY A 16 17.89 -22.08 9.72
N LEU A 17 17.43 -20.83 9.60
CA LEU A 17 17.69 -19.99 8.44
C LEU A 17 19.19 -19.73 8.25
N GLU A 18 19.90 -19.36 9.32
CA GLU A 18 21.36 -19.12 9.29
C GLU A 18 22.12 -20.36 8.82
N ARG A 19 21.74 -21.55 9.27
CA ARG A 19 22.31 -22.82 8.79
C ARG A 19 22.06 -23.03 7.30
N LEU A 20 20.80 -22.90 6.84
CA LEU A 20 20.46 -23.04 5.43
C LEU A 20 21.23 -22.07 4.52
N LEU A 21 21.40 -20.82 4.97
CA LEU A 21 22.15 -19.80 4.24
C LEU A 21 23.66 -20.08 4.27
N SER A 22 24.19 -20.70 5.33
CA SER A 22 25.60 -21.11 5.38
C SER A 22 25.91 -22.28 4.45
N GLU A 23 24.98 -23.23 4.32
CA GLU A 23 25.10 -24.38 3.42
C GLU A 23 24.87 -23.98 1.96
N ASN A 24 24.08 -22.94 1.71
CA ASN A 24 23.76 -22.43 0.38
C ASN A 24 23.97 -20.90 0.30
N PRO A 25 25.23 -20.41 0.26
CA PRO A 25 25.52 -18.98 0.30
C PRO A 25 24.82 -18.18 -0.81
N GLN A 26 24.60 -18.79 -1.97
CA GLN A 26 23.89 -18.18 -3.09
C GLN A 26 22.44 -17.79 -2.78
N TRP A 27 21.82 -18.34 -1.72
CA TRP A 27 20.47 -17.98 -1.30
C TRP A 27 20.38 -16.64 -0.59
N TRP A 28 21.51 -16.07 -0.14
CA TRP A 28 21.54 -14.69 0.40
C TRP A 28 20.98 -13.67 -0.58
N ARG A 29 21.08 -13.91 -1.90
CA ARG A 29 20.48 -13.04 -2.92
C ARG A 29 18.98 -12.84 -2.70
N HIS A 30 18.26 -13.85 -2.23
CA HIS A 30 16.82 -13.79 -2.00
C HIS A 30 16.49 -12.98 -0.74
N ILE A 31 17.31 -13.09 0.31
CA ILE A 31 17.17 -12.27 1.51
C ILE A 31 17.45 -10.79 1.19
N LEU A 32 18.49 -10.53 0.39
CA LEU A 32 18.81 -9.18 -0.08
C LEU A 32 17.70 -8.59 -0.94
N ALA A 33 17.09 -9.38 -1.83
CA ALA A 33 15.96 -8.93 -2.64
C ALA A 33 14.76 -8.52 -1.75
N LEU A 34 14.46 -9.28 -0.70
CA LEU A 34 13.41 -8.91 0.27
C LEU A 34 13.77 -7.64 1.04
N ALA A 35 15.04 -7.48 1.44
CA ALA A 35 15.50 -6.28 2.14
C ALA A 35 15.39 -5.03 1.24
N ASP A 36 15.75 -5.15 -0.04
CA ASP A 36 15.61 -4.09 -1.03
C ASP A 36 14.14 -3.69 -1.25
N GLU A 37 13.25 -4.68 -1.34
CA GLU A 37 11.80 -4.43 -1.41
C GLU A 37 11.30 -3.72 -0.15
N MET A 38 11.71 -4.14 1.05
CA MET A 38 11.34 -3.49 2.31
C MET A 38 11.81 -2.03 2.37
N VAL A 39 13.05 -1.74 1.92
CA VAL A 39 13.58 -0.37 1.84
C VAL A 39 12.76 0.46 0.85
N SER A 40 12.44 -0.09 -0.31
CA SER A 40 11.60 0.57 -1.32
C SER A 40 10.23 0.92 -0.75
N VAL A 41 9.54 -0.03 -0.10
CA VAL A 41 8.23 0.23 0.55
C VAL A 41 8.34 1.33 1.62
N ALA A 42 9.41 1.31 2.43
CA ALA A 42 9.63 2.33 3.45
C ALA A 42 9.83 3.72 2.85
N LEU A 43 10.69 3.85 1.83
CA LEU A 43 10.97 5.13 1.15
C LEU A 43 9.72 5.72 0.49
N VAL A 44 8.91 4.89 -0.17
CA VAL A 44 7.64 5.36 -0.75
C VAL A 44 6.68 5.79 0.35
N GLY A 45 6.58 5.02 1.44
CA GLY A 45 5.80 5.40 2.61
C GLY A 45 6.21 6.76 3.19
N PHE A 46 7.51 7.00 3.36
CA PHE A 46 8.02 8.31 3.79
C PHE A 46 7.68 9.42 2.80
N ALA A 47 7.84 9.17 1.49
CA ALA A 47 7.51 10.13 0.45
C ALA A 47 6.02 10.49 0.40
N ASP A 48 5.13 9.56 0.75
CA ASP A 48 3.71 9.84 0.88
C ASP A 48 3.44 10.78 2.06
N LEU A 49 4.17 10.64 3.17
CA LEU A 49 3.98 11.47 4.38
C LEU A 49 4.47 12.92 4.21
N THR A 50 5.39 13.18 3.30
CA THR A 50 5.89 14.55 3.05
C THR A 50 4.94 15.41 2.22
N ARG A 51 3.83 14.87 1.70
CA ARG A 51 2.88 15.67 0.91
C ARG A 51 2.11 16.64 1.80
N HIS A 52 1.97 17.88 1.34
CA HIS A 52 1.27 18.92 2.09
C HIS A 52 -0.25 18.70 2.10
N SER A 53 -0.83 18.33 0.96
CA SER A 53 -2.26 18.09 0.85
C SER A 53 -2.68 16.78 1.49
N SER A 54 -3.63 16.84 2.43
CA SER A 54 -4.24 15.65 3.05
C SER A 54 -4.92 14.74 2.02
N GLU A 55 -5.53 15.32 0.97
CA GLU A 55 -6.12 14.55 -0.13
C GLU A 55 -5.04 13.78 -0.89
N VAL A 56 -3.93 14.44 -1.21
CA VAL A 56 -2.81 13.82 -1.93
C VAL A 56 -2.17 12.71 -1.08
N ARG A 57 -1.99 12.92 0.23
CA ARG A 57 -1.52 11.86 1.15
C ARG A 57 -2.44 10.66 1.14
N ALA A 58 -3.76 10.87 1.25
CA ALA A 58 -4.73 9.77 1.23
C ALA A 58 -4.65 8.98 -0.07
N ILE A 59 -4.62 9.67 -1.22
CA ILE A 59 -4.54 9.03 -2.53
C ILE A 59 -3.22 8.25 -2.69
N ALA A 60 -2.09 8.82 -2.26
CA ALA A 60 -0.80 8.17 -2.35
C ALA A 60 -0.74 6.88 -1.53
N VAL A 61 -1.30 6.88 -0.31
CA VAL A 61 -1.44 5.68 0.53
C VAL A 61 -2.30 4.61 -0.14
N LEU A 62 -3.45 4.99 -0.72
CA LEU A 62 -4.32 4.06 -1.44
C LEU A 62 -3.59 3.43 -2.63
N LEU A 63 -2.92 4.24 -3.45
CA LEU A 63 -2.15 3.76 -4.60
C LEU A 63 -1.01 2.83 -4.20
N ARG A 64 -0.30 3.11 -3.10
CA ARG A 64 0.76 2.23 -2.59
C ARG A 64 0.20 0.90 -2.11
N LEU A 65 -0.89 0.89 -1.36
CA LEU A 65 -1.51 -0.34 -0.85
C LEU A 65 -2.12 -1.20 -1.96
N ALA A 66 -2.57 -0.59 -3.05
CA ALA A 66 -3.06 -1.28 -4.23
C ALA A 66 -1.95 -1.67 -5.22
N ASP A 67 -0.67 -1.43 -4.90
CA ASP A 67 0.48 -1.65 -5.78
C ASP A 67 0.33 -0.96 -7.17
N CYS A 68 -0.25 0.24 -7.13
CA CYS A 68 -0.57 1.08 -8.27
C CYS A 68 0.14 2.45 -8.21
N ARG A 69 1.11 2.63 -7.29
CA ARG A 69 1.79 3.92 -7.04
C ARG A 69 2.59 4.43 -8.25
N TYR A 70 3.22 3.52 -8.97
CA TYR A 70 4.10 3.81 -10.11
C TYR A 70 3.81 2.95 -11.35
N ARG A 71 2.75 2.13 -11.30
CA ARG A 71 2.38 1.22 -12.39
C ARG A 71 0.87 1.10 -12.48
N ASP A 72 0.39 0.74 -13.66
CA ASP A 72 -1.00 0.36 -13.85
C ASP A 72 -1.27 -1.07 -13.35
N PRO A 73 -2.50 -1.33 -12.86
CA PRO A 73 -2.92 -2.70 -12.65
C PRO A 73 -3.04 -3.43 -14.00
N PRO A 74 -3.05 -4.78 -14.00
CA PRO A 74 -3.40 -5.56 -15.17
C PRO A 74 -4.73 -5.09 -15.79
N GLU A 75 -4.83 -5.19 -17.12
CA GLU A 75 -6.07 -4.92 -17.85
C GLU A 75 -7.21 -5.77 -17.27
N ASP A 76 -8.39 -5.17 -17.09
CA ASP A 76 -9.58 -5.74 -16.43
C ASP A 76 -9.52 -6.02 -14.92
N LEU A 77 -8.41 -5.72 -14.23
CA LEU A 77 -8.33 -5.83 -12.77
C LEU A 77 -8.61 -4.49 -12.09
N VAL A 78 -9.67 -4.43 -11.29
CA VAL A 78 -9.92 -3.31 -10.37
C VAL A 78 -9.21 -3.59 -9.04
N PRO A 79 -8.18 -2.82 -8.65
CA PRO A 79 -7.45 -3.08 -7.41
C PRO A 79 -8.36 -2.92 -6.18
N GLU A 80 -8.34 -3.92 -5.30
CA GLU A 80 -9.08 -3.93 -4.04
C GLU A 80 -8.11 -3.83 -2.85
N ILE A 81 -8.39 -2.89 -1.94
CA ILE A 81 -7.66 -2.75 -0.69
C ILE A 81 -8.56 -3.23 0.45
N ARG A 82 -8.21 -4.36 1.09
CA ARG A 82 -8.95 -4.95 2.22
C ARG A 82 -8.40 -4.50 3.57
N ILE A 83 -8.67 -3.25 3.90
CA ILE A 83 -8.28 -2.66 5.19
C ILE A 83 -9.31 -1.63 5.64
N SER A 84 -9.46 -1.47 6.95
CA SER A 84 -10.47 -0.56 7.48
C SER A 84 -10.14 0.91 7.16
N GLN A 85 -11.16 1.74 6.97
CA GLN A 85 -10.95 3.18 6.79
C GLN A 85 -10.26 3.84 8.00
N PHE A 86 -10.43 3.26 9.20
CA PHE A 86 -9.73 3.72 10.40
C PHE A 86 -8.21 3.48 10.29
N ASP A 87 -7.81 2.29 9.87
CA ASP A 87 -6.39 1.98 9.66
C ASP A 87 -5.83 2.82 8.50
N LEU A 88 -6.58 3.02 7.42
CA LEU A 88 -6.17 3.88 6.29
C LEU A 88 -5.97 5.33 6.70
N ALA A 89 -6.89 5.89 7.49
CA ALA A 89 -6.74 7.24 8.03
C ALA A 89 -5.47 7.36 8.87
N SER A 90 -5.17 6.34 9.68
CA SER A 90 -3.94 6.28 10.48
C SER A 90 -2.69 6.21 9.61
N MET A 91 -2.72 5.41 8.54
CA MET A 91 -1.60 5.30 7.58
C MET A 91 -1.38 6.59 6.78
N ALA A 92 -2.43 7.38 6.54
CA ALA A 92 -2.34 8.69 5.89
C ALA A 92 -2.10 9.84 6.89
N VAL A 93 -1.90 9.52 8.18
CA VAL A 93 -1.63 10.46 9.27
C VAL A 93 -2.71 11.55 9.34
N MET A 94 -3.97 11.13 9.43
CA MET A 94 -5.10 12.03 9.56
C MET A 94 -6.24 11.44 10.39
N SER A 95 -7.18 12.30 10.79
CA SER A 95 -8.37 11.85 11.49
C SER A 95 -9.29 11.03 10.57
N ARG A 96 -10.10 10.14 11.17
CA ARG A 96 -11.12 9.39 10.44
C ARG A 96 -12.12 10.31 9.71
N ASN A 97 -12.49 11.43 10.32
CA ASN A 97 -13.43 12.38 9.72
C ASN A 97 -12.84 13.04 8.46
N THR A 98 -11.56 13.44 8.53
CA THR A 98 -10.83 14.00 7.39
C THR A 98 -10.71 12.98 6.26
N PHE A 99 -10.33 11.75 6.58
CA PHE A 99 -10.20 10.68 5.60
C PHE A 99 -11.54 10.36 4.93
N ASN A 100 -12.61 10.20 5.71
CA ASN A 100 -13.95 9.94 5.17
C ASN A 100 -14.44 11.07 4.25
N ALA A 101 -14.19 12.33 4.61
CA ALA A 101 -14.55 13.46 3.76
C ALA A 101 -13.81 13.43 2.41
N ILE A 102 -12.52 13.08 2.42
CA ILE A 102 -11.74 12.87 1.19
C ILE A 102 -12.31 11.71 0.38
N MET A 103 -12.58 10.56 1.03
CA MET A 103 -13.15 9.39 0.36
C MET A 103 -14.48 9.69 -0.31
N ASN A 104 -15.38 10.44 0.35
CA ASN A 104 -16.64 10.85 -0.24
C ASN A 104 -16.43 11.69 -1.52
N LYS A 105 -15.50 12.66 -1.49
CA LYS A 105 -15.14 13.44 -2.69
C LYS A 105 -14.59 12.56 -3.81
N LEU A 106 -13.76 11.57 -3.49
CA LEU A 106 -13.20 10.64 -4.48
C LEU A 106 -14.28 9.73 -5.08
N VAL A 107 -15.27 9.32 -4.28
CA VAL A 107 -16.45 8.55 -4.74
C VAL A 107 -17.32 9.42 -5.66
N GLU A 108 -17.62 10.66 -5.28
CA GLU A 108 -18.37 11.61 -6.12
C GLU A 108 -17.67 11.83 -7.48
N ARG A 109 -16.34 11.82 -7.50
CA ARG A 109 -15.51 11.91 -8.71
C ARG A 109 -15.34 10.58 -9.45
N HIS A 110 -15.97 9.50 -8.99
CA HIS A 110 -15.90 8.16 -9.57
C HIS A 110 -14.48 7.58 -9.65
N LEU A 111 -13.57 8.05 -8.77
CA LEU A 111 -12.18 7.60 -8.73
C LEU A 111 -12.00 6.36 -7.86
N VAL A 112 -12.87 6.19 -6.87
CA VAL A 112 -12.87 5.06 -5.93
C VAL A 112 -14.31 4.62 -5.65
N GLU A 113 -14.45 3.38 -5.19
CA GLU A 113 -15.69 2.85 -4.63
C GLU A 113 -15.42 2.28 -3.23
N ILE A 114 -16.35 2.46 -2.31
CA ILE A 114 -16.25 1.95 -0.94
C ILE A 114 -17.11 0.68 -0.84
N GLY A 115 -16.47 -0.46 -0.59
CA GLY A 115 -17.12 -1.73 -0.29
C GLY A 115 -17.16 -2.02 1.20
N TYR A 116 -17.65 -3.21 1.57
CA TYR A 116 -17.64 -3.66 2.96
C TYR A 116 -16.21 -3.98 3.42
N ARG A 117 -15.64 -3.09 4.25
CA ARG A 117 -14.23 -3.17 4.73
C ARG A 117 -13.20 -3.21 3.60
N SER A 118 -13.57 -2.71 2.42
CA SER A 118 -12.73 -2.65 1.24
C SER A 118 -12.88 -1.33 0.50
N ILE A 119 -11.85 -0.97 -0.26
CA ILE A 119 -11.86 0.16 -1.19
C ILE A 119 -11.39 -0.33 -2.54
N PHE A 120 -12.12 0.03 -3.60
CA PHE A 120 -11.76 -0.29 -4.97
C PHE A 120 -11.25 0.96 -5.69
N LEU A 121 -10.10 0.87 -6.37
CA LEU A 121 -9.57 1.96 -7.17
C LEU A 121 -10.11 1.88 -8.60
N LYS A 122 -11.11 2.70 -8.91
CA LYS A 122 -11.78 2.70 -10.22
C LYS A 122 -10.94 3.35 -11.31
N ASN A 123 -10.12 4.34 -10.95
CA ASN A 123 -9.22 4.99 -11.88
C ASN A 123 -7.85 5.30 -11.24
N PRO A 124 -6.96 4.28 -11.11
CA PRO A 124 -5.63 4.46 -10.54
C PRO A 124 -4.77 5.50 -11.30
N SER A 125 -4.94 5.59 -12.62
CA SER A 125 -4.19 6.55 -13.44
C SER A 125 -4.56 8.00 -13.12
N ALA A 126 -5.85 8.33 -13.05
CA ALA A 126 -6.29 9.66 -12.66
C ALA A 126 -5.88 10.01 -11.22
N LEU A 127 -5.93 9.04 -10.30
CA LEU A 127 -5.43 9.21 -8.94
C LEU A 127 -3.94 9.54 -8.91
N ARG A 128 -3.12 8.85 -9.72
CA ARG A 128 -1.69 9.20 -9.86
C ARG A 128 -1.49 10.60 -10.41
N SER A 129 -2.27 11.02 -11.41
CA SER A 129 -2.18 12.38 -11.96
C SER A 129 -2.40 13.46 -10.88
N ILE A 130 -3.33 13.24 -9.94
CA ILE A 130 -3.54 14.15 -8.80
C ILE A 130 -2.29 14.22 -7.92
N VAL A 131 -1.67 13.06 -7.63
CA VAL A 131 -0.46 13.01 -6.79
C VAL A 131 0.74 13.64 -7.48
N HIS A 132 0.83 13.56 -8.81
CA HIS A 132 1.89 14.19 -9.61
C HIS A 132 1.64 15.68 -9.89
N ALA A 133 0.45 16.21 -9.63
CA ALA A 133 0.18 17.64 -9.79
C ALA A 133 0.53 18.46 -8.53
N ASP A 134 0.80 17.80 -7.40
CA ASP A 134 1.10 18.41 -6.09
C ASP A 134 2.60 18.74 -5.91
N TYR A 135 3.29 19.19 -6.96
CA TYR A 135 4.68 19.67 -6.91
C TYR A 135 4.76 21.18 -6.77
#